data_AF-A0A7S3EB94-F1
#
_entry.id   AF-A0A7S3EB94-F1
#
_cell.length_a   1.000
_cell.length_b   1.000
_cell.length_c   1.000
_cell.angle_alpha   90.00
_cell.angle_beta   90.00
_cell.angle_gamma   90.00
#
_symmetry.space_group_name_H-M   'P 1'
#
loop_
_entity.id
_entity.type
_entity.pdbx_description
1 polymer ?
#
loop_
_entity_poly.entity_id
_entity_poly.type
_entity_poly.pdbx_seq_one_letter_code
_entity_poly.pdbx_strand_id
1 'polypeptide(L)'
;MIETSWNPTGNGLRASLFSVPMYALPSAVIQDLLRNSTRLQAFGEEFPRAEMKPGGVMWACGQDAGTCLQQGTCQPVGGHSVWVAGERVNSEDVQTKELVAVSSMLDSTSFFPELGHGAWDVTGAAALIAAADAFATYKREVASTTPVIRIPIFFGFFGESFGYAGSDRFLVDVQEFTCTQQADFSQGQGYGCVSPYAPSTRFLNFRGANWNSHIHMGPVRKTAFFKLWSHAAP
;
A
#
# COMPACT_ATOMS: atom_id res chain seq x y z
N MET A 1 15.00 -24.29 12.47
CA MET A 1 14.13 -23.24 11.90
C MET A 1 13.27 -23.91 10.85
N ILE A 2 11.95 -23.92 11.03
CA ILE A 2 11.03 -24.38 9.98
C ILE A 2 10.82 -23.18 9.08
N GLU A 3 11.39 -23.20 7.86
CA GLU A 3 11.10 -22.19 6.85
C GLU A 3 9.66 -22.37 6.38
N THR A 4 8.76 -21.52 6.83
CA THR A 4 7.36 -21.51 6.37
C THR A 4 7.26 -20.66 5.12
N SER A 5 6.91 -21.27 3.99
CA SER A 5 6.56 -20.54 2.77
C SER A 5 5.14 -19.97 2.88
N TRP A 6 5.02 -18.65 2.99
CA TRP A 6 3.73 -17.95 3.10
C TRP A 6 2.90 -17.98 1.80
N ASN A 7 3.54 -18.12 0.65
CA ASN A 7 2.88 -18.23 -0.65
C ASN A 7 3.40 -19.45 -1.43
N PRO A 8 2.99 -20.68 -1.06
CA PRO A 8 3.49 -21.90 -1.68
C PRO A 8 3.05 -22.05 -3.15
N THR A 9 1.97 -21.38 -3.56
CA THR A 9 1.47 -21.37 -4.95
C THR A 9 2.12 -20.28 -5.82
N GLY A 10 3.00 -19.45 -5.24
CA GLY A 10 3.69 -18.39 -5.97
C GLY A 10 4.63 -18.97 -7.02
N ASN A 11 4.52 -18.52 -8.26
CA ASN A 11 5.35 -18.98 -9.39
C ASN A 11 6.51 -18.03 -9.72
N GLY A 12 6.66 -16.92 -8.99
CA GLY A 12 7.75 -15.96 -9.20
C GLY A 12 7.71 -15.19 -10.53
N LEU A 13 6.68 -15.36 -11.37
CA LEU A 13 6.65 -14.78 -12.72
C LEU A 13 6.81 -13.26 -12.70
N ARG A 14 6.23 -12.57 -11.71
CA ARG A 14 6.31 -11.10 -11.58
C ARG A 14 7.74 -10.58 -11.42
N ALA A 15 8.62 -11.35 -10.80
CA ALA A 15 10.01 -10.95 -10.56
C ALA A 15 10.95 -11.28 -11.73
N SER A 16 10.44 -11.93 -12.78
CA SER A 16 11.23 -12.33 -13.94
C SER A 16 11.35 -11.19 -14.96
N LEU A 17 12.48 -11.14 -15.66
CA LEU A 17 12.71 -10.21 -16.76
C LEU A 17 12.20 -10.82 -18.06
N PHE A 18 11.37 -10.08 -18.79
CA PHE A 18 10.84 -10.50 -20.09
C PHE A 18 11.39 -9.61 -21.20
N SER A 19 11.89 -10.22 -22.28
CA SER A 19 12.35 -9.52 -23.48
C SER A 19 11.23 -9.19 -24.46
N VAL A 20 10.01 -9.68 -24.19
CA VAL A 20 8.81 -9.44 -25.01
C VAL A 20 7.74 -8.73 -24.17
N PRO A 21 7.02 -7.77 -24.76
CA PRO A 21 5.94 -7.09 -24.05
C PRO A 21 4.75 -8.04 -23.88
N MET A 22 4.14 -8.00 -22.70
CA MET A 22 2.96 -8.80 -22.37
C MET A 22 1.79 -7.87 -22.04
N TYR A 23 0.59 -8.22 -22.51
CA TYR A 23 -0.62 -7.44 -22.28
C TYR A 23 -1.73 -8.35 -21.76
N ALA A 24 -2.50 -7.84 -20.80
CA ALA A 24 -3.77 -8.43 -20.44
C ALA A 24 -4.87 -7.76 -21.27
N LEU A 25 -5.67 -8.58 -21.97
CA LEU A 25 -6.73 -8.10 -22.84
C LEU A 25 -8.10 -8.34 -22.19
N PRO A 26 -9.05 -7.39 -22.29
CA PRO A 26 -10.42 -7.62 -21.89
C PRO A 26 -11.07 -8.71 -22.74
N SER A 27 -12.05 -9.42 -22.18
CA SER A 27 -12.74 -10.53 -22.85
C SER A 27 -13.39 -10.15 -24.19
N ALA A 28 -13.92 -8.93 -24.30
CA ALA A 28 -14.50 -8.42 -25.55
C ALA A 28 -13.45 -8.36 -26.68
N VAL A 29 -12.27 -7.80 -26.40
CA VAL A 29 -11.18 -7.71 -27.38
C VAL A 29 -10.69 -9.11 -27.78
N ILE A 30 -10.60 -10.04 -26.81
CA ILE A 30 -10.24 -11.43 -27.10
C ILE A 30 -11.26 -12.07 -28.05
N GLN A 31 -12.56 -11.87 -27.83
CA GLN A 31 -13.59 -12.42 -28.71
C GLN A 31 -13.51 -11.83 -30.13
N ASP A 32 -13.24 -10.55 -30.26
CA ASP A 32 -13.07 -9.90 -31.56
C ASP A 32 -11.82 -10.40 -32.28
N LEU A 33 -10.70 -10.56 -31.58
CA LEU A 33 -9.47 -11.15 -32.12
C LEU A 33 -9.70 -12.59 -32.57
N LEU A 34 -10.42 -13.40 -31.79
CA LEU A 34 -10.75 -14.79 -32.15
C LEU A 34 -11.68 -14.84 -33.38
N ARG A 35 -12.68 -13.97 -33.47
CA ARG A 35 -13.56 -13.86 -34.65
C ARG A 35 -12.79 -13.43 -35.89
N ASN A 36 -11.89 -12.46 -35.78
CA ASN A 36 -11.06 -12.03 -36.89
C ASN A 36 -10.04 -13.11 -37.29
N SER A 37 -9.46 -13.83 -36.33
CA SER A 37 -8.54 -14.93 -36.61
C SER A 37 -9.22 -16.09 -37.35
N THR A 38 -10.44 -16.46 -36.97
CA THR A 38 -11.20 -17.52 -37.66
C THR A 38 -11.66 -17.09 -39.05
N ARG A 39 -12.01 -15.81 -39.25
CA ARG A 39 -12.27 -15.25 -40.58
C ARG A 39 -11.04 -15.29 -41.48
N LEU A 40 -9.85 -15.03 -40.91
CA LEU A 40 -8.60 -14.99 -41.65
C LEU A 40 -7.96 -16.38 -41.85
N GLN A 41 -8.30 -17.37 -41.03
CA GLN A 41 -7.92 -18.78 -41.22
C GLN A 41 -8.40 -19.33 -42.56
N ALA A 42 -9.50 -18.80 -43.12
CA ALA A 42 -9.98 -19.16 -44.46
C ALA A 42 -8.96 -18.84 -45.57
N PHE A 43 -8.05 -17.88 -45.33
CA PHE A 43 -6.98 -17.52 -46.26
C PHE A 43 -5.67 -18.31 -46.01
N GLY A 44 -5.64 -19.21 -45.02
CA GLY A 44 -4.47 -20.06 -44.75
C GLY A 44 -3.18 -19.27 -44.49
N GLU A 45 -2.11 -19.61 -45.21
CA GLU A 45 -0.84 -18.86 -45.18
C GLU A 45 -0.78 -17.70 -46.19
N GLU A 46 -1.83 -17.47 -46.98
CA GLU A 46 -1.83 -16.42 -48.01
C GLU A 46 -2.14 -15.03 -47.42
N PHE A 47 -1.64 -13.99 -48.09
CA PHE A 47 -1.94 -12.60 -47.75
C PHE A 47 -3.35 -12.22 -48.25
N PRO A 48 -4.11 -11.37 -47.52
CA PRO A 48 -3.71 -10.53 -46.38
C PRO A 48 -3.83 -11.23 -45.00
N ARG A 49 -2.94 -10.86 -44.06
CA ARG A 49 -2.92 -11.35 -42.67
C ARG A 49 -3.24 -10.23 -41.68
N ALA A 50 -3.80 -10.61 -40.53
CA ALA A 50 -3.89 -9.70 -39.38
C ALA A 50 -2.56 -9.68 -38.63
N GLU A 51 -2.07 -8.48 -38.35
CA GLU A 51 -0.90 -8.23 -37.51
C GLU A 51 -1.33 -7.49 -36.25
N MET A 52 -0.75 -7.87 -35.11
CA MET A 52 -0.85 -7.12 -33.87
C MET A 52 0.50 -6.49 -33.57
N LYS A 53 0.55 -5.16 -33.60
CA LYS A 53 1.74 -4.41 -33.23
C LYS A 53 1.66 -4.02 -31.75
N PRO A 54 2.54 -4.54 -30.87
CA PRO A 54 2.58 -4.09 -29.49
C PRO A 54 3.00 -2.62 -29.42
N GLY A 55 2.35 -1.85 -28.54
CA GLY A 55 2.64 -0.44 -28.31
C GLY A 55 3.13 -0.21 -26.90
N GLY A 56 4.30 0.42 -26.75
CA GLY A 56 4.86 0.75 -25.44
C GLY A 56 6.34 0.41 -25.38
N VAL A 57 7.16 1.38 -24.94
CA VAL A 57 8.60 1.21 -24.70
C VAL A 57 8.87 1.55 -23.25
N MET A 58 9.60 0.70 -22.54
CA MET A 58 10.10 1.03 -21.20
C MET A 58 11.44 1.75 -21.34
N TRP A 59 11.52 2.98 -20.82
CA TRP A 59 12.68 3.85 -21.03
C TRP A 59 13.90 3.41 -20.19
N ALA A 60 13.65 2.73 -19.07
CA ALA A 60 14.68 2.18 -18.19
C ALA A 60 15.04 0.71 -18.51
N CYS A 61 14.77 0.23 -19.72
CA CYS A 61 15.00 -1.17 -20.08
C CYS A 61 16.49 -1.56 -19.94
N GLY A 62 16.77 -2.65 -19.21
CA GLY A 62 18.14 -3.15 -19.00
C GLY A 62 18.99 -2.30 -18.04
N GLN A 63 18.38 -1.37 -17.30
CA GLN A 63 19.05 -0.52 -16.34
C GLN A 63 18.76 -0.98 -14.90
N ASP A 64 19.70 -0.77 -13.99
CA ASP A 64 19.45 -0.87 -12.56
C ASP A 64 18.78 0.42 -12.03
N ALA A 65 18.28 0.35 -10.79
CA ALA A 65 17.60 1.48 -10.16
C ALA A 65 18.51 2.72 -10.03
N GLY A 66 19.81 2.53 -9.77
CA GLY A 66 20.76 3.63 -9.64
C GLY A 66 20.96 4.39 -10.95
N THR A 67 21.17 3.66 -12.04
CA THR A 67 21.37 4.23 -13.38
C THR A 67 20.10 4.92 -13.87
N CYS A 68 18.93 4.28 -13.70
CA CYS A 68 17.69 4.86 -14.20
C CYS A 68 17.27 6.14 -13.46
N LEU A 69 17.53 6.21 -12.15
CA LEU A 69 17.28 7.42 -11.35
C LEU A 69 18.23 8.56 -11.73
N GLN A 70 19.51 8.26 -11.96
CA GLN A 70 20.49 9.25 -12.41
C GLN A 70 20.16 9.82 -13.79
N GLN A 71 19.65 8.97 -14.71
CA GLN A 71 19.28 9.37 -16.07
C GLN A 71 17.87 9.96 -16.16
N GLY A 72 17.07 9.91 -15.10
CA GLY A 72 15.68 10.36 -15.10
C GLY A 72 14.75 9.52 -15.99
N THR A 73 15.10 8.26 -16.26
CA THR A 73 14.31 7.33 -17.08
C THR A 73 13.29 6.52 -16.27
N CYS A 74 13.35 6.60 -14.94
CA CYS A 74 12.45 5.93 -14.02
C CYS A 74 12.08 6.84 -12.83
N GLN A 75 11.07 6.42 -12.06
CA GLN A 75 10.66 7.06 -10.81
C GLN A 75 10.62 6.01 -9.69
N PRO A 76 10.89 6.42 -8.44
CA PRO A 76 10.76 5.51 -7.31
C PRO A 76 9.31 5.07 -7.14
N VAL A 77 9.10 3.77 -6.87
CA VAL A 77 7.79 3.25 -6.51
C VAL A 77 7.47 3.71 -5.09
N GLY A 78 6.32 4.34 -4.92
CA GLY A 78 5.90 4.85 -3.62
C GLY A 78 4.50 5.45 -3.68
N GLY A 79 4.08 6.00 -2.56
CA GLY A 79 2.80 6.65 -2.40
C GLY A 79 2.67 7.26 -1.01
N HIS A 80 1.45 7.64 -0.64
CA HIS A 80 1.18 8.23 0.65
C HIS A 80 0.53 7.20 1.58
N SER A 81 1.22 6.88 2.67
CA SER A 81 0.62 6.25 3.82
C SER A 81 -0.28 7.25 4.56
N VAL A 82 -1.34 6.75 5.18
CA VAL A 82 -2.30 7.56 5.93
C VAL A 82 -2.40 7.05 7.36
N TRP A 83 -2.70 7.94 8.29
CA TRP A 83 -2.97 7.56 9.66
C TRP A 83 -4.03 8.45 10.29
N VAL A 84 -4.75 7.90 11.26
CA VAL A 84 -5.74 8.63 12.04
C VAL A 84 -5.72 8.17 13.48
N ALA A 85 -5.75 9.11 14.40
CA ALA A 85 -5.89 8.82 15.81
C ALA A 85 -7.37 8.71 16.18
N GLY A 86 -7.70 7.73 17.03
CA GLY A 86 -9.04 7.55 17.56
C GLY A 86 -9.51 8.76 18.37
N GLU A 87 -8.61 9.56 18.92
CA GLU A 87 -8.89 10.84 19.59
C GLU A 87 -7.95 11.95 19.10
N ARG A 88 -8.17 13.20 19.53
CA ARG A 88 -7.17 14.25 19.30
C ARG A 88 -5.96 13.91 20.16
N VAL A 89 -4.79 13.86 19.52
CA VAL A 89 -3.55 13.42 20.14
C VAL A 89 -2.54 14.56 20.05
N ASN A 90 -2.19 15.12 21.22
CA ASN A 90 -1.10 16.07 21.38
C ASN A 90 0.17 15.36 21.88
N SER A 91 1.33 15.99 21.77
CA SER A 91 2.61 15.40 22.21
C SER A 91 2.61 14.97 23.68
N GLU A 92 1.90 15.68 24.56
CA GLU A 92 1.76 15.33 25.99
C GLU A 92 0.85 14.10 26.20
N ASP A 93 -0.22 13.97 25.40
CA ASP A 93 -1.12 12.81 25.46
C ASP A 93 -0.39 11.52 25.07
N VAL A 94 0.52 11.61 24.08
CA VAL A 94 1.26 10.46 23.54
C VAL A 94 2.27 9.87 24.52
N GLN A 95 2.77 10.69 25.44
CA GLN A 95 3.74 10.25 26.46
C GLN A 95 3.04 9.70 27.71
N THR A 96 1.82 10.15 28.00
CA THR A 96 1.09 9.80 29.23
C THR A 96 0.08 8.66 29.03
N LYS A 97 -0.54 8.58 27.84
CA LYS A 97 -1.54 7.55 27.52
C LYS A 97 -0.90 6.42 26.74
N GLU A 98 -1.38 5.21 26.99
CA GLU A 98 -1.00 4.03 26.22
C GLU A 98 -1.60 4.11 24.81
N LEU A 99 -0.74 4.00 23.80
CA LEU A 99 -1.15 3.96 22.40
C LEU A 99 -1.23 2.52 21.89
N VAL A 100 -2.24 2.24 21.07
CA VAL A 100 -2.41 0.97 20.37
C VAL A 100 -2.33 1.22 18.87
N ALA A 101 -1.29 0.70 18.22
CA ALA A 101 -1.16 0.81 16.78
C ALA A 101 -2.01 -0.28 16.09
N VAL A 102 -2.94 0.12 15.24
CA VAL A 102 -3.73 -0.79 14.39
C VAL A 102 -3.36 -0.49 12.94
N SER A 103 -2.82 -1.46 12.21
CA SER A 103 -2.27 -1.21 10.88
C SER A 103 -2.77 -2.19 9.83
N SER A 104 -2.83 -1.75 8.57
CA SER A 104 -3.02 -2.60 7.39
C SER A 104 -2.21 -2.03 6.22
N MET A 105 -1.84 -2.90 5.29
CA MET A 105 -1.39 -2.47 3.95
C MET A 105 -2.57 -1.92 3.14
N LEU A 106 -2.29 -0.93 2.28
CA LEU A 106 -3.24 -0.31 1.35
C LEU A 106 -2.93 -0.64 -0.11
N ASP A 107 -1.71 -1.09 -0.40
CA ASP A 107 -1.29 -1.50 -1.72
C ASP A 107 -1.46 -3.00 -1.95
N SER A 108 -1.52 -3.38 -3.22
CA SER A 108 -1.48 -4.77 -3.65
C SER A 108 -0.67 -4.88 -4.92
N THR A 109 -0.28 -6.10 -5.29
CA THR A 109 0.54 -6.32 -6.49
C THR A 109 -0.05 -7.40 -7.38
N SER A 110 0.19 -7.23 -8.68
CA SER A 110 -0.22 -8.16 -9.73
C SER A 110 0.86 -8.22 -10.81
N PHE A 111 0.73 -9.18 -11.73
CA PHE A 111 1.60 -9.24 -12.90
C PHE A 111 1.33 -8.08 -13.88
N PHE A 112 0.06 -7.68 -14.01
CA PHE A 112 -0.35 -6.50 -14.79
C PHE A 112 -0.85 -5.43 -13.83
N PRO A 113 -0.08 -4.36 -13.57
CA PRO A 113 -0.39 -3.39 -12.51
C PRO A 113 -1.81 -2.81 -12.58
N GLU A 114 -2.30 -2.54 -13.79
CA GLU A 114 -3.65 -2.01 -14.04
C GLU A 114 -4.78 -2.97 -13.63
N LEU A 115 -4.49 -4.27 -13.57
CA LEU A 115 -5.43 -5.30 -13.12
C LEU A 115 -5.15 -5.73 -11.67
N GLY A 116 -4.35 -4.96 -10.94
CA GLY A 116 -3.99 -5.17 -9.54
C GLY A 116 -5.13 -4.92 -8.57
N HIS A 117 -6.33 -5.43 -8.86
CA HIS A 117 -7.41 -5.50 -7.87
C HIS A 117 -7.08 -6.67 -6.92
N GLY A 118 -6.16 -6.45 -5.97
CA GLY A 118 -5.80 -7.43 -4.95
C GLY A 118 -6.98 -7.75 -4.04
N ALA A 119 -7.89 -8.60 -4.51
CA ALA A 119 -9.20 -8.84 -3.87
C ALA A 119 -9.09 -9.29 -2.41
N TRP A 120 -7.99 -9.94 -2.03
CA TRP A 120 -7.73 -10.33 -0.64
C TRP A 120 -6.95 -9.28 0.14
N ASP A 121 -6.00 -8.60 -0.48
CA ASP A 121 -5.17 -7.59 0.19
C ASP A 121 -6.03 -6.38 0.61
N VAL A 122 -7.02 -6.01 -0.21
CA VAL A 122 -8.01 -4.97 0.10
C VAL A 122 -8.86 -5.33 1.33
N THR A 123 -9.03 -6.61 1.69
CA THR A 123 -9.85 -6.99 2.85
C THR A 123 -9.25 -6.55 4.18
N GLY A 124 -7.91 -6.53 4.30
CA GLY A 124 -7.24 -6.01 5.50
C GLY A 124 -7.49 -4.51 5.65
N ALA A 125 -7.36 -3.76 4.55
CA ALA A 125 -7.65 -2.33 4.51
C ALA A 125 -9.12 -2.03 4.83
N ALA A 126 -10.05 -2.82 4.27
CA ALA A 126 -11.47 -2.70 4.54
C ALA A 126 -11.79 -2.98 6.02
N ALA A 127 -11.16 -4.00 6.62
CA ALA A 127 -11.31 -4.31 8.04
C ALA A 127 -10.77 -3.18 8.93
N LEU A 128 -9.64 -2.57 8.56
CA LEU A 128 -9.07 -1.42 9.27
C LEU A 128 -10.04 -0.23 9.27
N ILE A 129 -10.59 0.11 8.10
CA ILE A 129 -11.55 1.22 7.97
C ILE A 129 -12.84 0.91 8.74
N ALA A 130 -13.35 -0.32 8.66
CA ALA A 130 -14.53 -0.75 9.42
C ALA A 130 -14.29 -0.67 10.93
N ALA A 131 -13.09 -1.05 11.41
CA ALA A 131 -12.73 -0.93 12.81
C ALA A 131 -12.64 0.54 13.26
N ALA A 132 -12.07 1.41 12.43
CA ALA A 132 -12.00 2.84 12.70
C ALA A 132 -13.40 3.48 12.77
N ASP A 133 -14.30 3.11 11.86
CA ASP A 133 -15.70 3.59 11.84
C ASP A 133 -16.50 3.08 13.05
N ALA A 134 -16.36 1.81 13.40
CA ALA A 134 -16.96 1.24 14.60
C ALA A 134 -16.48 1.95 15.87
N PHE A 135 -15.18 2.24 15.96
CA PHE A 135 -14.62 2.99 17.08
C PHE A 135 -15.13 4.44 17.12
N ALA A 136 -15.24 5.11 15.97
CA ALA A 136 -15.78 6.46 15.88
C ALA A 136 -17.25 6.51 16.34
N THR A 137 -18.05 5.51 15.97
CA THR A 137 -19.45 5.37 16.41
C THR A 137 -19.54 5.09 17.91
N TYR A 138 -18.73 4.16 18.43
CA TYR A 138 -18.62 3.91 19.87
C TYR A 138 -18.32 5.19 20.65
N LYS A 139 -17.37 6.01 20.17
CA LYS A 139 -17.06 7.27 20.86
C LYS A 139 -18.20 8.29 20.82
N ARG A 140 -18.93 8.39 19.71
CA ARG A 140 -20.08 9.31 19.62
C ARG A 140 -21.20 8.93 20.58
N GLU A 141 -21.42 7.64 20.78
CA GLU A 141 -22.57 7.12 21.55
C GLU A 141 -22.25 6.89 23.03
N VAL A 142 -21.04 6.44 23.38
CA VAL A 142 -20.72 5.89 24.71
C VAL A 142 -19.60 6.66 25.43
N ALA A 143 -18.69 7.31 24.72
CA ALA A 143 -17.50 7.91 25.34
C ALA A 143 -17.75 9.23 26.12
N SER A 144 -18.99 9.71 26.21
CA SER A 144 -19.32 10.78 27.17
C SER A 144 -19.32 10.30 28.63
N THR A 145 -19.41 8.98 28.85
CA THR A 145 -19.57 8.38 30.19
C THR A 145 -18.41 7.48 30.61
N THR A 146 -17.59 6.99 29.66
CA THR A 146 -16.47 6.08 29.97
C THR A 146 -15.18 6.62 29.34
N PRO A 147 -14.15 6.95 30.14
CA PRO A 147 -12.88 7.44 29.60
C PRO A 147 -12.15 6.31 28.86
N VAL A 148 -11.69 6.60 27.65
CA VAL A 148 -10.86 5.69 26.86
C VAL A 148 -9.46 5.65 27.48
N ILE A 149 -9.07 4.49 28.01
CA ILE A 149 -7.77 4.30 28.69
C ILE A 149 -6.63 4.22 27.67
N ARG A 150 -6.90 3.66 26.48
CA ARG A 150 -5.91 3.43 25.42
C ARG A 150 -6.37 4.04 24.11
N ILE A 151 -5.52 4.84 23.48
CA ILE A 151 -5.88 5.51 22.23
C ILE A 151 -5.46 4.63 21.05
N PRO A 152 -6.41 4.14 20.23
CA PRO A 152 -6.06 3.45 19.00
C PRO A 152 -5.59 4.46 17.95
N ILE A 153 -4.49 4.14 17.28
CA ILE A 153 -3.98 4.86 16.11
C ILE A 153 -4.07 3.91 14.93
N PHE A 154 -4.88 4.27 13.93
CA PHE A 154 -5.10 3.48 12.73
C PHE A 154 -4.12 3.92 11.64
N PHE A 155 -3.39 2.98 11.06
CA PHE A 155 -2.38 3.21 10.02
C PHE A 155 -2.71 2.42 8.75
N GLY A 156 -2.82 3.12 7.63
CA GLY A 156 -2.86 2.52 6.30
C GLY A 156 -1.54 2.78 5.59
N PHE A 157 -0.68 1.76 5.49
CA PHE A 157 0.64 1.90 4.88
C PHE A 157 0.59 1.58 3.37
N PHE A 158 1.26 2.41 2.58
CA PHE A 158 1.44 2.19 1.15
C PHE A 158 2.88 1.83 0.84
N GLY A 159 3.09 0.90 -0.09
CA GLY A 159 4.42 0.42 -0.47
C GLY A 159 4.88 -0.80 0.33
N GLU A 160 3.95 -1.45 1.04
CA GLU A 160 4.25 -2.63 1.84
C GLU A 160 4.64 -3.83 0.96
N SER A 161 4.01 -3.96 -0.22
CA SER A 161 4.34 -4.99 -1.21
C SER A 161 5.70 -4.80 -1.89
N PHE A 162 6.34 -3.64 -1.66
CA PHE A 162 7.64 -3.25 -2.22
C PHE A 162 8.71 -3.17 -1.13
N GLY A 163 8.66 -4.10 -0.16
CA GLY A 163 9.65 -4.21 0.90
C GLY A 163 9.39 -3.26 2.06
N TYR A 164 8.13 -3.14 2.50
CA TYR A 164 7.76 -2.37 3.70
C TYR A 164 8.13 -0.88 3.63
N ALA A 165 8.26 -0.33 2.43
CA ALA A 165 8.78 1.02 2.22
C ALA A 165 7.95 2.10 2.95
N GLY A 166 6.65 1.89 3.13
CA GLY A 166 5.76 2.82 3.81
C GLY A 166 5.95 2.83 5.33
N SER A 167 5.86 1.65 5.95
CA SER A 167 6.03 1.49 7.39
C SER A 167 7.46 1.80 7.85
N ASP A 168 8.47 1.34 7.11
CA ASP A 168 9.88 1.66 7.41
C ASP A 168 10.14 3.16 7.32
N ARG A 169 9.64 3.82 6.27
CA ARG A 169 9.80 5.27 6.12
C ARG A 169 9.15 6.03 7.28
N PHE A 170 7.97 5.59 7.72
CA PHE A 170 7.29 6.20 8.86
C PHE A 170 8.10 6.05 10.15
N LEU A 171 8.69 4.88 10.43
CA LEU A 171 9.52 4.67 11.61
C LEU A 171 10.76 5.57 11.61
N VAL A 172 11.46 5.64 10.47
CA VAL A 172 12.61 6.54 10.28
C VAL A 172 12.18 7.99 10.49
N ASP A 173 11.06 8.41 9.92
CA ASP A 173 10.58 9.78 10.05
C ASP A 173 10.21 10.14 11.50
N VAL A 174 9.56 9.24 12.24
CA VAL A 174 9.25 9.48 13.66
C VAL A 174 10.52 9.63 14.50
N GLN A 175 11.55 8.83 14.23
CA GLN A 175 12.79 8.81 15.02
C GLN A 175 13.75 9.95 14.65
N GLU A 176 13.95 10.20 13.35
CA GLU A 176 15.10 10.98 12.86
C GLU A 176 14.70 12.30 12.18
N PHE A 177 13.45 12.44 11.71
CA PHE A 177 13.05 13.62 10.94
C PHE A 177 13.23 14.91 11.73
N THR A 178 13.99 15.85 11.16
CA THR A 178 14.22 17.17 11.75
C THR A 178 13.92 18.24 10.73
N CYS A 179 12.94 19.10 11.04
CA CYS A 179 12.58 20.19 10.16
C CYS A 179 13.56 21.36 10.31
N THR A 180 14.26 21.72 9.23
CA THR A 180 15.19 22.87 9.23
C THR A 180 14.50 24.18 8.85
N GLN A 181 13.43 24.10 8.05
CA GLN A 181 12.65 25.26 7.61
C GLN A 181 11.17 24.94 7.73
N GLN A 182 10.49 25.56 8.70
CA GLN A 182 9.06 25.37 8.90
C GLN A 182 8.24 26.08 7.82
N ALA A 183 7.08 25.51 7.49
CA ALA A 183 6.10 26.22 6.68
C ALA A 183 5.49 27.39 7.49
N ASP A 184 5.39 28.57 6.88
CA ASP A 184 4.91 29.78 7.55
C ASP A 184 3.38 29.83 7.60
N PHE A 185 2.84 29.74 8.81
CA PHE A 185 1.40 29.79 9.10
C PHE A 185 0.75 31.12 8.69
N SER A 186 1.52 32.21 8.61
CA SER A 186 0.98 33.52 8.19
C SER A 186 0.52 33.55 6.73
N GLN A 187 0.95 32.59 5.91
CA GLN A 187 0.54 32.45 4.51
C GLN A 187 -0.53 31.36 4.28
N GLY A 188 -1.17 30.85 5.33
CA GLY A 188 -2.21 29.81 5.20
C GLY A 188 -1.67 28.41 4.86
N GLN A 189 -0.35 28.21 4.92
CA GLN A 189 0.31 26.91 4.79
C GLN A 189 0.40 26.31 6.20
N GLY A 190 -0.21 25.13 6.41
CA GLY A 190 -0.40 24.53 7.73
C GLY A 190 0.87 23.96 8.40
N TYR A 191 0.67 23.00 9.31
CA TYR A 191 1.69 22.30 10.10
C TYR A 191 2.64 21.45 9.24
N GLY A 192 3.50 22.06 8.41
CA GLY A 192 4.41 21.37 7.49
C GLY A 192 5.88 21.78 7.63
N CYS A 193 6.74 21.14 6.84
CA CYS A 193 8.15 21.47 6.70
C CYS A 193 8.49 21.73 5.22
N VAL A 194 9.24 22.79 4.95
CA VAL A 194 9.72 23.13 3.61
C VAL A 194 10.99 22.35 3.28
N SER A 195 11.89 22.18 4.26
CA SER A 195 13.15 21.45 4.07
C SER A 195 13.55 20.63 5.32
N PRO A 196 13.67 19.30 5.21
CA PRO A 196 13.17 18.47 4.10
C PRO A 196 11.64 18.61 3.94
N TYR A 197 11.15 18.52 2.70
CA TYR A 197 9.74 18.75 2.42
C TYR A 197 8.86 17.70 3.10
N ALA A 198 7.92 18.14 3.93
CA ALA A 198 6.89 17.32 4.53
C ALA A 198 5.57 18.10 4.60
N PRO A 199 4.48 17.62 4.01
CA PRO A 199 3.20 18.34 3.99
C PRO A 199 2.55 18.44 5.38
N SER A 200 2.92 17.55 6.30
CA SER A 200 2.48 17.55 7.69
C SER A 200 3.61 17.08 8.61
N THR A 201 3.84 17.75 9.73
CA THR A 201 4.79 17.33 10.78
C THR A 201 4.12 16.67 11.98
N ARG A 202 2.80 16.42 11.91
CA ARG A 202 2.03 15.86 13.04
C ARG A 202 2.46 14.46 13.46
N PHE A 203 3.09 13.70 12.57
CA PHE A 203 3.64 12.38 12.91
C PHE A 203 4.75 12.47 13.97
N LEU A 204 5.40 13.63 14.12
CA LEU A 204 6.42 13.86 15.15
C LEU A 204 5.85 13.78 16.57
N ASN A 205 4.53 13.91 16.75
CA ASN A 205 3.88 13.69 18.05
C ASN A 205 4.10 12.27 18.55
N PHE A 206 4.38 11.30 17.67
CA PHE A 206 4.67 9.92 18.03
C PHE A 206 6.11 9.68 18.50
N ARG A 207 6.97 10.70 18.49
CA ARG A 207 8.34 10.58 18.99
C ARG A 207 8.32 10.37 20.50
N GLY A 208 8.88 9.24 20.96
CA GLY A 208 8.85 8.86 22.37
C GLY A 208 7.47 8.42 22.86
N ALA A 209 6.58 8.03 21.95
CA ALA A 209 5.26 7.52 22.29
C ALA A 209 5.31 6.25 23.15
N ASN A 210 4.37 6.15 24.08
CA ASN A 210 4.18 4.95 24.89
C ASN A 210 3.33 3.92 24.13
N TRP A 211 3.95 3.22 23.19
CA TRP A 211 3.31 2.13 22.44
C TRP A 211 3.13 0.90 23.33
N ASN A 212 1.87 0.55 23.60
CA ASN A 212 1.53 -0.63 24.40
C ASN A 212 1.41 -1.90 23.55
N SER A 213 0.78 -1.79 22.38
CA SER A 213 0.53 -2.93 21.50
C SER A 213 0.41 -2.54 20.03
N HIS A 214 0.69 -3.49 19.16
CA HIS A 214 0.53 -3.40 17.71
C HIS A 214 -0.34 -4.54 17.21
N ILE A 215 -1.34 -4.19 16.40
CA ILE A 215 -2.25 -5.12 15.74
C ILE A 215 -2.11 -4.88 14.25
N HIS A 216 -1.64 -5.88 13.51
CA HIS A 216 -1.60 -5.85 12.06
C HIS A 216 -2.76 -6.66 11.48
N MET A 217 -3.58 -6.01 10.67
CA MET A 217 -4.69 -6.63 9.94
C MET A 217 -4.18 -7.11 8.59
N GLY A 218 -3.85 -8.40 8.53
CA GLY A 218 -3.54 -9.08 7.27
C GLY A 218 -4.79 -9.37 6.43
N PRO A 219 -4.62 -9.99 5.25
CA PRO A 219 -5.74 -10.36 4.39
C PRO A 219 -6.68 -11.36 5.09
N VAL A 220 -7.97 -11.02 5.13
CA VAL A 220 -9.04 -11.86 5.70
C VAL A 220 -9.64 -12.71 4.58
N ARG A 221 -9.30 -14.00 4.58
CA ARG A 221 -9.81 -14.96 3.59
C ARG A 221 -11.04 -15.70 4.10
N LYS A 222 -12.02 -15.90 3.21
CA LYS A 222 -13.14 -16.82 3.46
C LYS A 222 -12.59 -18.25 3.51
N THR A 223 -12.52 -18.81 4.71
CA THR A 223 -12.18 -20.21 4.94
C THR A 223 -13.47 -21.04 5.08
N ALA A 224 -13.40 -22.35 4.81
CA ALA A 224 -14.56 -23.25 4.92
C ALA A 224 -15.16 -23.30 6.33
N PHE A 225 -14.38 -22.91 7.33
CA PHE A 225 -14.79 -22.72 8.72
C PHE A 225 -14.31 -21.32 9.10
N PHE A 226 -15.19 -20.40 9.49
CA PHE A 226 -14.85 -19.03 9.91
C PHE A 226 -13.82 -19.03 11.05
N LYS A 227 -12.53 -19.10 10.69
CA LYS A 227 -11.39 -19.13 11.61
C LYS A 227 -10.51 -17.94 11.32
N LEU A 228 -10.23 -17.17 12.37
CA LEU A 228 -9.21 -16.13 12.39
C LEU A 228 -7.96 -16.70 13.07
N TRP A 229 -6.79 -16.43 12.50
CA TRP A 229 -5.51 -16.83 13.08
C TRP A 229 -4.81 -15.59 13.61
N SER A 230 -4.33 -15.64 14.86
CA SER A 230 -3.43 -14.62 15.42
C SER A 230 -2.00 -15.15 15.39
N HIS A 231 -1.10 -14.36 14.82
CA HIS A 231 0.33 -14.62 14.84
C HIS A 231 0.98 -13.59 15.76
N ALA A 232 1.78 -14.06 16.72
CA ALA A 232 2.55 -13.21 17.62
C ALA A 232 4.03 -13.54 17.45
N ALA A 233 4.87 -12.50 17.45
CA ALA A 233 6.29 -12.69 17.64
C ALA A 233 6.53 -13.23 19.07
N PRO A 234 7.50 -14.14 19.26
CA PRO A 234 7.87 -14.65 20.57
C PRO A 234 8.42 -13.57 21.50
#